data_AF-A0A1I0TWX8-F1
#
_entry.id   AF-A0A1I0TWX8-F1
#
_cell.length_a   1.000
_cell.length_b   1.000
_cell.length_c   1.000
_cell.angle_alpha   90.00
_cell.angle_beta   90.00
_cell.angle_gamma   90.00
#
_symmetry.space_group_name_H-M   'P 1'
#
loop_
_entity.id
_entity.type
_entity.pdbx_description
1 polymer ?
#
loop_
_entity_poly.entity_id
_entity_poly.type
_entity_poly.pdbx_seq_one_letter_code
_entity_poly.pdbx_strand_id
1 'polypeptide(L)'
;MTTQPALSLAHAERLLDSSGVATPHSARLAAVLARQALEELVSTRCAELGVAVPDATMRSKLVILRALDSQDRADAAALAWNRLSSVCHHHAFELSPTVVEVRHLCAAVATLLKGP
;
A
#
# COMPACT_ATOMS: atom_id res chain seq x y z
N MET A 1 -12.87 10.57 -12.50
CA MET A 1 -11.55 11.19 -12.25
C MET A 1 -10.74 10.17 -11.48
N THR A 2 -9.77 9.49 -12.11
CA THR A 2 -9.00 8.42 -11.45
C THR A 2 -8.10 9.07 -10.40
N THR A 3 -8.28 8.73 -9.13
CA THR A 3 -7.44 9.27 -8.06
C THR A 3 -6.02 8.72 -8.21
N GLN A 4 -5.02 9.53 -7.87
CA GLN A 4 -3.60 9.15 -7.90
C GLN A 4 -3.30 7.79 -7.21
N PRO A 5 -3.93 7.41 -6.07
CA PRO A 5 -3.73 6.08 -5.49
C PRO A 5 -4.24 4.95 -6.38
N ALA A 6 -5.36 5.13 -7.07
CA ALA A 6 -5.89 4.12 -8.00
C ALA A 6 -4.99 3.94 -9.23
N LEU A 7 -4.38 5.02 -9.72
CA LEU A 7 -3.40 4.96 -10.82
C LEU A 7 -2.12 4.22 -10.40
N SER A 8 -1.59 4.52 -9.21
CA SER A 8 -0.42 3.84 -8.66
C SER A 8 -0.65 2.34 -8.49
N LEU A 9 -1.82 1.95 -7.98
CA LEU A 9 -2.17 0.53 -7.84
C LEU A 9 -2.35 -0.16 -9.20
N ALA A 10 -3.01 0.48 -10.17
CA ALA A 10 -3.15 -0.08 -11.51
C ALA A 10 -1.80 -0.26 -12.22
N HIS A 11 -0.82 0.62 -11.98
CA HIS A 11 0.55 0.41 -12.46
C HIS A 11 1.23 -0.79 -11.78
N ALA A 12 1.03 -0.98 -10.48
CA ALA A 12 1.54 -2.14 -9.76
C ALA A 12 1.01 -3.45 -10.38
N GLU A 13 -0.30 -3.55 -10.62
CA GLU A 13 -0.94 -4.71 -11.22
C GLU A 13 -0.41 -4.98 -12.64
N ARG A 14 -0.27 -3.94 -13.48
CA ARG A 14 0.33 -4.07 -14.83
C ARG A 14 1.76 -4.61 -14.80
N LEU A 15 2.57 -4.25 -13.81
CA LEU A 15 3.93 -4.79 -13.68
C LEU A 15 3.93 -6.29 -13.34
N LEU A 16 2.97 -6.73 -12.55
CA LEU A 16 2.79 -8.13 -12.19
C LEU A 16 2.25 -8.96 -13.37
N ASP A 17 1.47 -8.34 -14.26
CA ASP A 17 0.84 -9.00 -15.41
C ASP A 17 1.70 -9.01 -16.69
N SER A 18 2.56 -8.00 -16.87
CA SER A 18 3.46 -7.88 -18.06
C SER A 18 4.60 -8.91 -18.09
N SER A 19 4.59 -9.86 -17.17
CA SER A 19 5.72 -10.73 -16.88
C SER A 19 5.44 -12.18 -17.30
N GLY A 20 5.76 -12.53 -18.56
CA GLY A 20 5.99 -13.93 -18.95
C GLY A 20 7.21 -14.55 -18.23
N VAL A 21 8.07 -13.70 -17.65
CA VAL A 21 9.17 -14.04 -16.73
C VAL A 21 9.23 -12.94 -15.66
N ALA A 22 8.44 -13.07 -14.59
CA ALA A 22 8.46 -12.07 -13.51
C ALA A 22 9.82 -12.11 -12.82
N THR A 23 10.60 -11.04 -12.99
CA THR A 23 11.86 -10.92 -12.27
C THR A 23 11.56 -10.51 -10.83
N PRO A 24 12.39 -10.91 -9.86
CA PRO A 24 12.38 -10.38 -8.50
C PRO A 24 12.25 -8.85 -8.40
N HIS A 25 12.75 -8.14 -9.42
CA HIS A 25 12.71 -6.69 -9.49
C HIS A 25 11.32 -6.14 -9.81
N SER A 26 10.54 -6.80 -10.67
CA SER A 26 9.18 -6.34 -11.01
C SER A 26 8.21 -6.48 -9.83
N ALA A 27 8.31 -7.57 -9.07
CA ALA A 27 7.54 -7.77 -7.85
C ALA A 27 7.82 -6.68 -6.82
N ARG A 28 9.09 -6.34 -6.61
CA ARG A 28 9.48 -5.27 -5.67
C ARG A 28 9.02 -3.90 -6.13
N LEU A 29 9.15 -3.58 -7.42
CA LEU A 29 8.67 -2.32 -7.97
C LEU A 29 7.14 -2.18 -7.83
N ALA A 30 6.40 -3.26 -8.09
CA ALA A 30 4.95 -3.29 -7.84
C ALA A 30 4.61 -3.06 -6.36
N ALA A 31 5.38 -3.65 -5.44
CA ALA A 31 5.19 -3.41 -4.01
C ALA A 31 5.45 -1.94 -3.61
N VAL A 32 6.46 -1.28 -4.20
CA VAL A 32 6.71 0.16 -3.97
C VAL A 32 5.52 1.00 -4.41
N LEU A 33 4.98 0.74 -5.60
CA LEU A 33 3.81 1.45 -6.13
C LEU A 33 2.55 1.22 -5.27
N ALA A 34 2.33 -0.01 -4.83
CA ALA A 34 1.23 -0.34 -3.91
C ALA A 34 1.38 0.37 -2.55
N ARG A 35 2.61 0.49 -2.03
CA ARG A 35 2.87 1.27 -0.80
C ARG A 35 2.56 2.74 -1.00
N GLN A 36 2.97 3.34 -2.12
CA GLN A 36 2.66 4.73 -2.43
C GLN A 36 1.15 4.98 -2.51
N ALA A 37 0.41 4.09 -3.18
CA ALA A 37 -1.05 4.15 -3.22
C ALA A 37 -1.67 4.13 -1.82
N LEU A 38 -1.18 3.23 -0.94
CA LEU A 38 -1.66 3.13 0.43
C LEU A 38 -1.36 4.39 1.26
N GLU A 39 -0.16 4.94 1.17
CA GLU A 39 0.26 6.13 1.94
C GLU A 39 -0.55 7.37 1.56
N GLU A 40 -0.89 7.49 0.29
CA GLU A 40 -1.78 8.52 -0.22
C GLU A 40 -3.21 8.31 0.29
N LEU A 41 -3.74 7.09 0.24
CA LEU A 41 -5.08 6.77 0.78
C LEU A 41 -5.22 7.11 2.26
N VAL A 42 -4.23 6.74 3.07
CA VAL A 42 -4.27 7.06 4.50
C VAL A 42 -4.15 8.58 4.71
N SER A 43 -3.31 9.27 3.94
CA SER A 43 -3.18 10.73 4.04
C SER A 43 -4.49 11.44 3.67
N THR A 44 -5.15 11.03 2.58
CA THR A 44 -6.48 11.53 2.19
C THR A 44 -7.50 11.24 3.27
N ARG A 45 -7.52 10.02 3.81
CA ARG A 45 -8.49 9.63 4.82
C ARG A 45 -8.33 10.40 6.14
N CYS A 46 -7.10 10.63 6.60
CA CYS A 46 -6.86 11.49 7.76
C CYS A 46 -7.41 12.91 7.53
N ALA A 47 -7.24 13.47 6.32
CA ALA A 47 -7.79 14.78 5.98
C ALA A 47 -9.34 14.77 5.96
N GLU A 48 -9.97 13.72 5.43
CA GLU A 48 -11.44 13.53 5.47
C GLU A 48 -11.98 13.44 6.90
N LEU A 49 -11.20 12.87 7.83
CA LEU A 49 -11.50 12.79 9.26
C LEU A 49 -11.19 14.10 10.01
N GLY A 50 -10.83 15.18 9.31
CA GLY A 50 -10.57 16.49 9.89
C GLY A 50 -9.15 16.69 10.43
N VAL A 51 -8.22 15.75 10.18
CA VAL A 51 -6.83 15.79 10.68
C VAL A 51 -5.85 15.81 9.50
N ALA A 52 -5.60 17.01 8.97
CA ALA A 52 -4.58 17.21 7.94
C ALA A 52 -3.18 17.32 8.58
N VAL A 53 -2.38 16.26 8.47
CA VAL A 53 -1.03 16.18 9.07
C VAL A 53 0.02 15.81 8.01
N PRO A 54 0.36 16.71 7.08
CA PRO A 54 1.27 16.39 5.97
C PRO A 54 2.63 15.88 6.44
N ASP A 55 3.19 16.51 7.49
CA ASP A 55 4.53 16.21 8.02
C ASP A 55 4.56 15.03 9.00
N ALA A 56 3.40 14.46 9.36
CA ALA A 56 3.37 13.32 10.26
C ALA A 56 3.93 12.06 9.57
N THR A 57 4.69 11.29 10.35
CA THR A 57 5.19 9.98 9.90
C THR A 57 4.01 9.07 9.56
N MET A 58 4.24 8.09 8.67
CA MET A 58 3.19 7.16 8.30
C MET A 58 2.68 6.34 9.50
N ARG A 59 3.56 5.99 10.45
CA ARG A 59 3.13 5.35 11.71
C ARG A 59 2.18 6.25 12.52
N SER A 60 2.47 7.54 12.63
CA SER A 60 1.61 8.49 13.32
C SER A 60 0.24 8.62 12.63
N LYS A 61 0.23 8.69 11.30
CA LYS A 61 -1.01 8.71 10.50
C LYS A 61 -1.86 7.44 10.70
N LEU A 62 -1.23 6.27 10.79
CA LEU A 62 -1.94 5.01 11.09
C LEU A 62 -2.52 4.99 12.52
N VAL A 63 -1.85 5.59 13.50
CA VAL A 63 -2.39 5.76 14.86
C VAL A 63 -3.62 6.67 14.86
N ILE A 64 -3.56 7.79 14.12
CA ILE A 64 -4.70 8.70 13.93
C ILE A 64 -5.86 7.95 13.28
N LEU A 65 -5.59 7.19 12.21
CA LEU A 65 -6.60 6.40 11.52
C LEU A 65 -7.27 5.39 12.47
N ARG A 66 -6.50 4.72 13.33
CA ARG A 66 -7.06 3.78 14.32
C ARG A 66 -7.87 4.44 15.42
N ALA A 67 -7.63 5.72 15.70
CA ALA A 67 -8.39 6.47 16.69
C ALA A 67 -9.69 7.05 16.13
N LEU A 68 -9.74 7.36 14.82
CA LEU A 68 -10.80 8.16 14.22
C LEU A 68 -11.62 7.46 13.11
N ASP A 69 -11.11 6.39 12.52
CA ASP A 69 -11.80 5.60 11.48
C ASP A 69 -12.33 4.27 12.06
N SER A 70 -13.01 3.48 11.20
CA SER A 70 -13.38 2.12 11.55
C SER A 70 -12.17 1.24 11.87
N GLN A 71 -12.28 0.42 12.92
CA GLN A 71 -11.20 -0.46 13.37
C GLN A 71 -10.73 -1.41 12.25
N ASP A 72 -11.66 -2.01 11.50
CA ASP A 72 -11.35 -2.93 10.40
C ASP A 72 -10.50 -2.26 9.31
N ARG A 73 -10.86 -1.04 8.91
CA ARG A 73 -10.11 -0.28 7.89
C ARG A 73 -8.75 0.15 8.41
N ALA A 74 -8.67 0.60 9.66
CA ALA A 74 -7.42 1.02 10.28
C ALA A 74 -6.43 -0.14 10.43
N ASP A 75 -6.91 -1.30 10.90
CA ASP A 75 -6.09 -2.51 11.06
C ASP A 75 -5.65 -3.06 9.70
N ALA A 76 -6.54 -3.06 8.70
CA ALA A 76 -6.19 -3.44 7.33
C ALA A 76 -5.11 -2.53 6.72
N ALA A 77 -5.22 -1.20 6.89
CA ALA A 77 -4.22 -0.25 6.43
C ALA A 77 -2.87 -0.44 7.15
N ALA A 78 -2.88 -0.65 8.48
CA ALA A 78 -1.67 -0.88 9.25
C ALA A 78 -0.98 -2.20 8.86
N LEU A 79 -1.75 -3.28 8.68
CA LEU A 79 -1.23 -4.57 8.24
C LEU A 79 -0.60 -4.46 6.84
N ALA A 80 -1.33 -3.88 5.89
CA ALA A 80 -0.85 -3.70 4.52
C ALA A 80 0.42 -2.85 4.47
N TRP A 81 0.47 -1.75 5.22
CA TRP A 81 1.63 -0.87 5.25
C TRP A 81 2.87 -1.55 5.83
N ASN A 82 2.72 -2.29 6.93
CA ASN A 82 3.84 -3.04 7.53
C ASN A 82 4.39 -4.10 6.57
N ARG A 83 3.50 -4.87 5.93
CA ARG A 83 3.88 -5.91 4.96
C ARG A 83 4.55 -5.31 3.73
N LEU A 84 3.96 -4.28 3.13
CA LEU A 84 4.51 -3.57 1.97
C LEU A 84 5.87 -2.95 2.28
N SER A 85 6.04 -2.35 3.46
CA SER A 85 7.32 -1.79 3.89
C SER A 85 8.39 -2.88 4.00
N SER A 86 8.05 -4.04 4.56
CA SER A 86 8.97 -5.19 4.66
C SER A 86 9.43 -5.66 3.28
N VAL A 87 8.51 -5.90 2.34
CA VAL A 87 8.86 -6.42 1.00
C VAL A 87 9.57 -5.38 0.12
N CYS A 88 9.42 -4.08 0.41
CA CYS A 88 10.16 -3.03 -0.29
C CYS A 88 11.65 -3.01 0.09
N HIS A 89 12.01 -3.47 1.28
CA HIS A 89 13.39 -3.46 1.76
C HIS A 89 14.20 -4.60 1.13
N HIS A 90 15.42 -4.29 0.68
CA HIS A 90 16.35 -5.28 0.15
C HIS A 90 17.38 -5.63 1.23
N HIS A 91 17.20 -6.77 1.88
CA HIS A 91 18.22 -7.33 2.75
C HIS A 91 19.03 -8.38 1.96
N ALA A 92 20.36 -8.35 2.08
CA ALA A 92 21.29 -9.15 1.28
C ALA A 92 21.08 -10.68 1.39
N PHE A 93 20.33 -11.14 2.39
CA PHE A 93 20.02 -12.55 2.64
C PHE A 93 18.52 -12.87 2.61
N GLU A 94 17.67 -11.90 2.26
CA GLU A 94 16.23 -12.14 2.17
C GLU A 94 15.85 -12.65 0.79
N LEU A 95 14.96 -13.64 0.77
CA LEU A 95 14.31 -14.10 -0.44
C LEU A 95 13.55 -12.93 -1.07
N SER A 96 13.61 -12.85 -2.40
CA SER A 96 12.83 -11.84 -3.11
C SER A 96 11.34 -12.07 -2.93
N PRO A 97 10.53 -11.01 -2.80
CA PRO A 97 9.09 -11.17 -2.63
C PRO A 97 8.50 -11.86 -3.85
N THR A 98 7.58 -12.80 -3.61
CA THR A 98 6.94 -13.53 -4.69
C THR A 98 5.87 -12.68 -5.36
N VAL A 99 5.60 -12.91 -6.66
CA VAL A 99 4.48 -12.24 -7.36
C VAL A 99 3.16 -12.49 -6.66
N VAL A 100 2.94 -13.70 -6.13
CA VAL A 100 1.71 -14.06 -5.40
C VAL A 100 1.56 -13.24 -4.13
N GLU A 101 2.63 -13.10 -3.35
CA GLU A 101 2.65 -12.25 -2.15
C GLU A 101 2.35 -10.79 -2.49
N VAL A 102 3.01 -10.23 -3.50
CA VAL A 102 2.78 -8.83 -3.90
C VAL A 102 1.37 -8.64 -4.46
N ARG A 103 0.81 -9.60 -5.20
CA ARG A 103 -0.60 -9.56 -5.65
C ARG A 103 -1.57 -9.56 -4.46
N HIS A 104 -1.32 -10.37 -3.45
CA HIS A 104 -2.15 -10.39 -2.24
C HIS A 104 -2.12 -9.03 -1.53
N LEU A 105 -0.95 -8.38 -1.45
CA LEU A 105 -0.83 -7.05 -0.88
C LEU A 105 -1.51 -5.97 -1.74
N CYS A 106 -1.41 -6.05 -3.07
CA CYS A 106 -2.13 -5.16 -3.98
C CYS A 106 -3.65 -5.29 -3.77
N ALA A 107 -4.16 -6.52 -3.63
CA ALA A 107 -5.57 -6.75 -3.36
C ALA A 107 -6.01 -6.15 -2.01
N ALA A 108 -5.17 -6.21 -0.97
CA ALA A 108 -5.44 -5.57 0.31
C ALA A 108 -5.48 -4.02 0.21
N VAL A 109 -4.67 -3.41 -0.66
CA VAL A 109 -4.78 -1.97 -0.95
C VAL A 109 -6.04 -1.67 -1.78
N ALA A 110 -6.41 -2.57 -2.71
CA ALA A 110 -7.62 -2.43 -3.51
C ALA A 110 -8.90 -2.45 -2.67
N THR A 111 -8.96 -3.22 -1.58
CA THR A 111 -10.12 -3.20 -0.68
C THR A 111 -10.25 -1.87 0.05
N LEU A 112 -9.13 -1.23 0.41
CA LEU A 112 -9.12 0.10 1.02
C LEU A 112 -9.54 1.20 0.04
N LEU A 113 -9.26 1.03 -1.26
CA LEU A 113 -9.77 1.92 -2.32
C LEU A 113 -11.28 1.84 -2.50
N LYS A 114 -11.87 0.67 -2.25
CA LYS A 114 -13.32 0.46 -2.38
C LYS A 114 -14.14 1.17 -1.29
N GLY A 115 -13.46 1.84 -0.35
CA GLY A 115 -14.07 2.59 0.75
C GLY A 115 -14.70 1.68 1.81
N PRO A 116 -14.94 2.18 3.03
CA PRO A 116 -16.23 1.96 3.67
C PRO A 116 -17.31 2.82 2.99
#